data_AF-A0A924Q5W2-F1
#
_entry.id   AF-A0A924Q5W2-F1
#
_cell.length_a   1.000
_cell.length_b   1.000
_cell.length_c   1.000
_cell.angle_alpha   90.00
_cell.angle_beta   90.00
_cell.angle_gamma   90.00
#
_symmetry.space_group_name_H-M   'P 1'
#
loop_
_entity.id
_entity.type
_entity.pdbx_description
1 polymer ?
#
loop_
_entity_poly.entity_id
_entity_poly.type
_entity_poly.pdbx_seq_one_letter_code
_entity_poly.pdbx_strand_id
1 'polypeptide(L)'
;LIFVITGVGYSLPPVRAKARPVFDSLFNILYVAPAFAVYSAATGQLPSVLAIAAATLWCMAMHAYSAVPDIKADAASRTATVATLFGRQPTLWLCGLAYTAAAGLSYALIGWPALIGGAVYLALIVLSLRTDTNEQLFRLYTWFPIVNTVLGAGLFFATLLG
;
A
#
# COMPACT_ATOMS: atom_id res chain seq x y z
N LEU A 1 6.36 -5.62 -18.68
CA LEU A 1 5.06 -6.33 -18.88
C LEU A 1 4.10 -6.12 -17.71
N ILE A 2 4.46 -6.47 -16.46
CA ILE A 2 3.58 -6.29 -15.28
C ILE A 2 3.00 -4.87 -15.19
N PHE A 3 3.84 -3.82 -15.23
CA PHE A 3 3.42 -2.41 -15.19
C PHE A 3 2.42 -2.04 -16.30
N VAL A 4 2.62 -2.55 -17.52
CA VAL A 4 1.75 -2.27 -18.66
C VAL A 4 0.42 -3.01 -18.52
N ILE A 5 0.45 -4.29 -18.14
CA ILE A 5 -0.74 -5.12 -17.97
C ILE A 5 -1.62 -4.59 -16.84
N THR A 6 -1.03 -4.25 -15.69
CA THR A 6 -1.77 -3.68 -14.57
C THR A 6 -2.26 -2.27 -14.90
N GLY A 7 -1.45 -1.40 -15.52
CA GLY A 7 -1.90 -0.07 -15.93
C GLY A 7 -3.07 -0.09 -16.92
N VAL A 8 -3.00 -0.97 -17.93
CA VAL A 8 -4.07 -1.18 -18.93
C VAL A 8 -5.32 -1.73 -18.25
N GLY A 9 -5.20 -2.81 -17.46
CA GLY A 9 -6.35 -3.41 -16.77
C GLY A 9 -6.99 -2.50 -15.71
N TYR A 10 -6.19 -1.61 -15.11
CA TYR A 10 -6.69 -0.60 -14.17
C TYR A 10 -7.59 0.43 -14.86
N SER A 11 -7.21 0.86 -16.07
CA SER A 11 -7.81 2.01 -16.74
C SER A 11 -8.84 1.67 -17.82
N LEU A 12 -8.64 0.58 -18.56
CA LEU A 12 -9.38 0.25 -19.79
C LEU A 12 -10.33 -0.95 -19.62
N PRO A 13 -11.42 -1.02 -20.42
CA PRO A 13 -12.28 -2.20 -20.51
C PRO A 13 -11.49 -3.43 -21.02
N PRO A 14 -11.89 -4.67 -20.66
CA PRO A 14 -13.08 -5.04 -19.88
C PRO A 14 -12.86 -4.99 -18.36
N VAL A 15 -11.62 -4.84 -17.91
CA VAL A 15 -11.25 -4.95 -16.49
C VAL A 15 -11.63 -3.67 -15.73
N ARG A 16 -11.17 -2.50 -16.22
CA ARG A 16 -11.38 -1.16 -15.65
C ARG A 16 -11.40 -1.18 -14.11
N ALA A 17 -10.33 -1.73 -13.51
CA ALA A 17 -10.31 -2.04 -12.08
C ALA A 17 -10.57 -0.81 -11.20
N LYS A 18 -10.19 0.40 -11.64
CA LYS A 18 -10.49 1.67 -10.95
C LYS A 18 -11.98 1.94 -10.70
N ALA A 19 -12.87 1.25 -11.41
CA ALA A 19 -14.32 1.36 -11.24
C ALA A 19 -14.90 0.27 -10.33
N ARG A 20 -14.06 -0.62 -9.78
CA ARG A 20 -14.45 -1.77 -8.95
C ARG A 20 -13.74 -1.69 -7.60
N PRO A 21 -14.43 -1.24 -6.52
CA PRO A 21 -13.88 -1.19 -5.17
C PRO A 21 -13.27 -2.54 -4.77
N VAL A 22 -12.20 -2.52 -3.96
CA VAL A 22 -11.41 -3.69 -3.53
C VAL A 22 -10.51 -4.26 -4.63
N PHE A 23 -11.06 -4.40 -5.84
CA PHE A 23 -10.32 -4.88 -7.00
C PHE A 23 -9.34 -3.82 -7.54
N ASP A 24 -9.67 -2.54 -7.38
CA ASP A 24 -8.76 -1.41 -7.61
C ASP A 24 -7.51 -1.49 -6.72
N SER A 25 -7.65 -1.86 -5.45
CA SER A 25 -6.54 -2.02 -4.50
C SER A 25 -5.53 -3.08 -4.96
N LEU A 26 -5.97 -4.18 -5.58
CA LEU A 26 -5.07 -5.22 -6.09
C LEU A 26 -4.18 -4.72 -7.24
N PHE A 27 -4.73 -3.84 -8.08
CA PHE A 27 -4.01 -3.30 -9.23
C PHE A 27 -2.95 -2.25 -8.83
N ASN A 28 -3.01 -1.74 -7.59
CA ASN A 28 -2.01 -0.81 -7.06
C ASN A 28 -0.63 -1.44 -6.83
N ILE A 29 -0.47 -2.76 -7.03
CA ILE A 29 0.86 -3.39 -7.16
C ILE A 29 1.73 -2.71 -8.24
N LEU A 30 1.12 -1.98 -9.18
CA LEU A 30 1.81 -1.14 -10.16
C LEU A 30 2.85 -0.20 -9.52
N TYR A 31 2.60 0.27 -8.29
CA TYR A 31 3.51 1.18 -7.58
C TYR A 31 4.85 0.52 -7.20
N VAL A 32 4.89 -0.82 -7.08
CA VAL A 32 6.12 -1.57 -6.80
C VAL A 32 6.76 -2.11 -8.08
N ALA A 33 6.06 -2.05 -9.22
CA ALA A 33 6.56 -2.57 -10.49
C ALA A 33 7.91 -1.96 -10.94
N PRO A 34 8.20 -0.65 -10.78
CA PRO A 34 9.52 -0.11 -11.08
C PRO A 34 10.63 -0.72 -10.22
N ALA A 35 10.38 -0.92 -8.91
CA ALA A 35 11.35 -1.53 -8.01
C ALA A 35 11.65 -2.99 -8.41
N PHE A 36 10.63 -3.75 -8.77
CA PHE A 36 10.80 -5.11 -9.30
C PHE A 36 11.54 -5.15 -10.63
N ALA A 37 11.31 -4.18 -11.52
CA ALA A 37 12.05 -4.08 -12.77
C ALA A 37 13.54 -3.81 -12.53
N VAL A 38 13.87 -2.89 -11.61
CA VAL A 38 15.25 -2.60 -11.21
C VAL A 38 15.90 -3.83 -10.56
N TYR A 39 15.21 -4.51 -9.64
CA TYR A 39 15.70 -5.74 -9.03
C TYR A 39 16.03 -6.80 -10.08
N SER A 40 15.14 -7.03 -11.05
CA SER A 40 15.38 -8.01 -12.10
C SER A 40 16.49 -7.62 -13.06
N ALA A 41 16.61 -6.33 -13.39
CA ALA A 41 17.71 -5.84 -14.21
C ALA A 41 19.07 -5.97 -13.50
N ALA A 42 19.12 -5.76 -12.17
CA ALA A 42 20.34 -5.81 -11.38
C ALA A 42 20.79 -7.25 -11.05
N THR A 43 19.86 -8.17 -10.83
CA THR A 43 20.16 -9.53 -10.34
C THR A 43 20.03 -10.61 -11.40
N GLY A 44 19.37 -10.32 -12.53
CA GLY A 44 18.96 -11.33 -13.50
C GLY A 44 17.85 -12.27 -13.00
N GLN A 45 17.27 -12.01 -11.83
CA GLN A 45 16.25 -12.85 -11.19
C GLN A 45 14.89 -12.16 -11.12
N LEU A 46 13.82 -12.94 -11.18
CA LEU A 46 12.48 -12.42 -10.92
C LEU A 46 12.23 -12.33 -9.41
N PRO A 47 11.45 -11.34 -8.93
CA PRO A 47 11.04 -11.29 -7.53
C PRO A 47 10.32 -12.59 -7.15
N SER A 48 10.58 -13.10 -5.95
CA SER A 48 9.90 -14.29 -5.46
C SER A 48 8.39 -14.05 -5.36
N VAL A 49 7.60 -15.13 -5.47
CA VAL A 49 6.14 -15.07 -5.29
C VAL A 49 5.78 -14.47 -3.93
N LEU A 50 6.59 -14.76 -2.91
CA LEU A 50 6.43 -14.21 -1.57
C LEU A 50 6.64 -12.68 -1.55
N ALA A 51 7.66 -12.17 -2.25
CA ALA A 51 7.89 -10.73 -2.36
C ALA A 51 6.75 -10.03 -3.10
N ILE A 52 6.22 -10.65 -4.16
CA ILE A 52 5.07 -10.14 -4.91
C ILE A 52 3.83 -10.09 -4.02
N ALA A 53 3.54 -11.15 -3.26
CA ALA A 53 2.41 -11.20 -2.35
C ALA A 53 2.51 -10.15 -1.24
N ALA A 54 3.67 -10.00 -0.60
CA ALA A 54 3.92 -9.01 0.43
C ALA A 54 3.75 -7.57 -0.11
N ALA A 55 4.34 -7.28 -1.28
CA ALA A 55 4.22 -5.99 -1.94
C ALA A 55 2.76 -5.68 -2.33
N THR A 56 2.01 -6.68 -2.80
CA THR A 56 0.59 -6.53 -3.15
C THR A 56 -0.21 -6.11 -1.93
N LEU A 57 -0.06 -6.81 -0.80
CA LEU A 57 -0.77 -6.50 0.44
C LEU A 57 -0.42 -5.11 0.97
N TRP A 58 0.86 -4.73 0.90
CA TRP A 58 1.30 -3.39 1.27
C TRP A 58 0.68 -2.31 0.37
N CYS A 59 0.68 -2.50 -0.97
CA CYS A 59 0.05 -1.58 -1.91
C CYS A 59 -1.47 -1.48 -1.71
N MET A 60 -2.14 -2.60 -1.41
CA MET A 60 -3.57 -2.61 -1.09
C MET A 60 -3.85 -1.78 0.15
N ALA A 61 -3.05 -1.93 1.21
CA ALA A 61 -3.18 -1.17 2.44
C ALA A 61 -2.93 0.32 2.21
N MET A 62 -1.90 0.67 1.43
CA MET A 62 -1.58 2.05 1.06
C MET A 62 -2.71 2.73 0.29
N HIS A 63 -3.23 2.07 -0.75
CA HIS A 63 -4.34 2.59 -1.56
C HIS A 63 -5.64 2.69 -0.77
N ALA A 64 -5.92 1.71 0.10
CA ALA A 64 -7.09 1.77 0.96
C ALA A 64 -6.97 2.91 1.98
N TYR A 65 -5.77 3.14 2.54
CA TYR A 65 -5.51 4.18 3.53
C TYR A 65 -5.62 5.58 2.92
N SER A 66 -5.12 5.79 1.69
CA SER A 66 -5.24 7.08 1.00
C SER A 66 -6.69 7.44 0.67
N ALA A 67 -7.57 6.45 0.46
CA ALA A 67 -8.99 6.70 0.20
C ALA A 67 -9.80 7.08 1.46
N VAL A 68 -9.30 6.82 2.67
CA VAL A 68 -10.04 7.11 3.93
C VAL A 68 -10.31 8.60 4.16
N PRO A 69 -9.32 9.52 4.06
CA PRO A 69 -9.59 10.95 4.23
C PRO A 69 -10.48 11.55 3.13
N ASP A 70 -10.58 10.87 1.98
CA ASP A 70 -11.26 11.36 0.78
C ASP A 70 -12.71 10.85 0.65
N ILE A 71 -13.21 10.04 1.60
CA ILE A 71 -14.58 9.46 1.57
C ILE A 71 -15.66 10.48 1.19
N LYS A 72 -15.63 11.68 1.78
CA LYS A 72 -16.65 12.71 1.48
C LYS A 72 -16.54 13.25 0.06
N ALA A 73 -15.32 13.47 -0.42
CA ALA A 73 -15.07 13.97 -1.77
C ALA A 73 -15.43 12.91 -2.81
N ASP A 74 -15.01 11.65 -2.60
CA ASP A 74 -15.33 10.52 -3.46
C ASP A 74 -16.84 10.25 -3.52
N ALA A 75 -17.54 10.33 -2.39
CA ALA A 75 -18.99 10.19 -2.35
C ALA A 75 -19.69 11.31 -3.15
N ALA A 76 -19.22 12.56 -3.04
CA ALA A 76 -19.77 13.70 -3.76
C ALA A 76 -19.58 13.56 -5.29
N SER A 77 -18.45 12.99 -5.74
CA SER A 77 -18.18 12.73 -7.15
C SER A 77 -18.72 11.39 -7.65
N ARG A 78 -19.40 10.60 -6.80
CA ARG A 78 -19.87 9.23 -7.09
C ARG A 78 -18.74 8.28 -7.50
N THR A 79 -17.54 8.51 -6.97
CA THR A 79 -16.40 7.61 -7.12
C THR A 79 -16.53 6.47 -6.11
N ALA A 80 -16.65 5.24 -6.59
CA ALA A 80 -16.71 4.08 -5.71
C ALA A 80 -15.30 3.62 -5.34
N THR A 81 -14.94 3.78 -4.07
CA THR A 81 -13.69 3.29 -3.47
C THR A 81 -13.96 2.31 -2.33
N VAL A 82 -12.92 1.57 -1.92
CA VAL A 82 -12.99 0.68 -0.74
C VAL A 82 -13.47 1.44 0.51
N ALA A 83 -13.04 2.70 0.66
CA ALA A 83 -13.38 3.55 1.78
C ALA A 83 -14.83 4.07 1.71
N THR A 84 -15.36 4.39 0.53
CA THR A 84 -16.79 4.74 0.37
C THR A 84 -17.71 3.54 0.60
N LEU A 85 -17.24 2.31 0.32
CA LEU A 85 -18.02 1.09 0.48
C LEU A 85 -18.10 0.64 1.94
N PHE A 86 -16.95 0.57 2.62
CA PHE A 86 -16.86 0.05 3.99
C PHE A 86 -16.91 1.15 5.05
N GLY A 87 -16.71 2.40 4.67
CA GLY A 87 -16.57 3.51 5.61
C GLY A 87 -15.19 3.55 6.28
N ARG A 88 -15.03 4.54 7.17
CA ARG A 88 -13.73 4.89 7.75
C ARG A 88 -13.10 3.78 8.61
N GLN A 89 -13.76 3.34 9.67
CA GLN A 89 -13.15 2.41 10.63
C GLN A 89 -12.88 1.02 10.04
N PRO A 90 -13.82 0.37 9.31
CA PRO A 90 -13.53 -0.95 8.74
C PRO A 90 -12.40 -0.90 7.70
N THR A 91 -12.29 0.19 6.94
CA THR A 91 -11.18 0.38 5.99
C THR A 91 -9.83 0.52 6.71
N LEU A 92 -9.78 1.26 7.82
CA LEU A 92 -8.56 1.36 8.63
C LEU A 92 -8.16 0.01 9.24
N TRP A 93 -9.12 -0.79 9.71
CA TRP A 93 -8.84 -2.15 10.18
C TRP A 93 -8.32 -3.06 9.07
N LEU A 94 -8.91 -2.98 7.87
CA LEU A 94 -8.42 -3.69 6.69
C LEU A 94 -6.96 -3.32 6.37
N CYS A 95 -6.63 -2.02 6.45
CA CYS A 95 -5.24 -1.55 6.27
C CYS A 95 -4.31 -2.15 7.32
N GLY A 96 -4.71 -2.16 8.60
CA GLY A 96 -3.92 -2.74 9.68
C GLY A 96 -3.64 -4.23 9.46
N LEU A 97 -4.67 -5.00 9.09
CA LEU A 97 -4.53 -6.43 8.77
C LEU A 97 -3.60 -6.65 7.58
N ALA A 98 -3.76 -5.88 6.51
CA ALA A 98 -2.94 -5.98 5.31
C ALA A 98 -1.47 -5.61 5.57
N TYR A 99 -1.20 -4.55 6.35
CA TYR A 99 0.17 -4.21 6.77
C TYR A 99 0.79 -5.29 7.66
N THR A 100 0.01 -5.87 8.58
CA THR A 100 0.49 -6.95 9.45
C THR A 100 0.87 -8.18 8.63
N ALA A 101 0.00 -8.58 7.68
CA ALA A 101 0.26 -9.69 6.79
C ALA A 101 1.48 -9.42 5.88
N ALA A 102 1.56 -8.22 5.30
CA ALA A 102 2.71 -7.82 4.47
C ALA A 102 4.03 -7.88 5.25
N ALA A 103 4.05 -7.39 6.49
CA ALA A 103 5.23 -7.47 7.36
C ALA A 103 5.60 -8.92 7.72
N GLY A 104 4.61 -9.76 8.03
CA GLY A 104 4.81 -11.19 8.31
C GLY A 104 5.40 -11.95 7.13
N LEU A 105 4.89 -11.73 5.91
CA LEU A 105 5.44 -12.33 4.69
C LEU A 105 6.85 -11.79 4.39
N SER A 106 7.08 -10.50 4.61
CA SER A 106 8.38 -9.85 4.37
C SER A 106 9.46 -10.30 5.35
N TYR A 107 9.09 -10.75 6.56
CA TYR A 107 10.06 -11.24 7.56
C TYR A 107 10.92 -12.39 7.03
N ALA A 108 10.35 -13.30 6.24
CA ALA A 108 11.10 -14.39 5.62
C ALA A 108 12.12 -13.92 4.56
N LEU A 109 12.02 -12.66 4.10
CA LEU A 109 12.88 -12.09 3.06
C LEU A 109 13.95 -11.15 3.64
N ILE A 110 13.56 -10.31 4.62
CA ILE A 110 14.42 -9.24 5.15
C ILE A 110 14.53 -9.23 6.67
N GLY A 111 13.96 -10.21 7.38
CA GLY A 111 14.08 -10.35 8.83
C GLY A 111 13.47 -9.20 9.63
N TRP A 112 14.14 -8.81 10.72
CA TRP A 112 13.70 -7.76 11.65
C TRP A 112 13.32 -6.41 10.99
N PRO A 113 14.04 -5.91 9.95
CA PRO A 113 13.60 -4.75 9.18
C PRO A 113 12.12 -4.78 8.74
N ALA A 114 11.57 -5.95 8.38
CA ALA A 114 10.17 -6.08 8.02
C ALA A 114 9.23 -5.75 9.19
N LEU A 115 9.58 -6.21 10.40
CA LEU A 115 8.77 -5.99 11.60
C LEU A 115 8.84 -4.54 12.07
N ILE A 116 10.01 -3.91 11.95
CA ILE A 116 10.19 -2.48 12.24
C ILE A 116 9.31 -1.65 11.32
N GLY A 117 9.40 -1.87 10.00
CA GLY A 117 8.55 -1.18 9.03
C GLY A 117 7.05 -1.43 9.26
N GLY A 118 6.68 -2.70 9.50
CA GLY A 118 5.31 -3.09 9.83
C GLY A 118 4.77 -2.38 11.07
N ALA A 119 5.57 -2.29 12.14
CA ALA A 119 5.19 -1.59 13.37
C ALA A 119 4.95 -0.09 13.14
N VAL A 120 5.75 0.57 12.28
CA VAL A 120 5.56 1.99 11.93
C VAL A 120 4.25 2.19 11.18
N TYR A 121 3.94 1.36 10.18
CA TYR A 121 2.66 1.44 9.47
C TYR A 121 1.47 1.14 10.38
N LEU A 122 1.59 0.15 11.27
CA LEU A 122 0.56 -0.14 12.26
C LEU A 122 0.34 1.01 13.24
N ALA A 123 1.41 1.68 13.68
CA ALA A 123 1.29 2.86 14.53
C ALA A 123 0.51 3.97 13.82
N LEU A 124 0.76 4.22 12.53
CA LEU A 124 -0.03 5.18 11.74
C LEU A 124 -1.52 4.80 11.69
N ILE A 125 -1.85 3.53 11.48
CA ILE A 125 -3.24 3.06 11.45
C ILE A 125 -3.90 3.18 12.83
N VAL A 126 -3.21 2.80 13.90
CA VAL A 126 -3.73 2.92 15.27
C VAL A 126 -3.97 4.38 15.64
N LEU A 127 -3.04 5.28 15.31
CA LEU A 127 -3.23 6.72 15.52
C LEU A 127 -4.42 7.24 14.69
N SER A 128 -4.56 6.77 13.44
CA SER A 128 -5.67 7.14 12.56
C SER A 128 -7.03 6.69 13.08
N LEU A 129 -7.10 5.51 13.71
CA LEU A 129 -8.31 5.01 14.37
C LEU A 129 -8.73 5.85 15.58
N ARG A 130 -7.76 6.53 16.22
CA ARG A 130 -7.99 7.38 17.40
C ARG A 130 -8.35 8.84 17.07
N THR A 131 -8.38 9.21 15.79
CA THR A 131 -8.76 10.58 15.42
C THR A 131 -10.27 10.76 15.40
N ASP A 132 -10.75 11.91 15.86
CA ASP A 132 -12.19 12.21 15.89
C ASP A 132 -12.65 12.94 14.63
N THR A 133 -11.75 13.71 14.02
CA THR A 133 -12.05 14.56 12.86
C THR A 133 -11.33 14.11 11.59
N ASN A 134 -11.91 14.43 10.43
CA ASN A 134 -11.26 14.17 9.13
C ASN A 134 -9.97 14.98 8.96
N GLU A 135 -9.89 16.17 9.54
CA GLU A 135 -8.69 17.01 9.46
C GLU A 135 -7.51 16.38 10.21
N GLN A 136 -7.75 15.85 11.42
CA GLN A 136 -6.72 15.11 12.16
C GLN A 136 -6.27 13.86 11.40
N LEU A 137 -7.21 13.10 10.82
CA LEU A 137 -6.89 11.94 9.99
C LEU A 137 -6.04 12.34 8.78
N PHE A 138 -6.44 13.40 8.07
CA PHE A 138 -5.70 13.89 6.91
C PHE A 138 -4.28 14.34 7.29
N ARG A 139 -4.13 15.05 8.42
CA ARG A 139 -2.81 15.42 8.95
C ARG A 139 -1.95 14.18 9.23
N LEU A 140 -2.49 13.13 9.82
CA LEU A 140 -1.76 11.86 10.00
C LEU A 140 -1.41 11.21 8.66
N TYR A 141 -2.32 11.22 7.69
CA TYR A 141 -2.06 10.71 6.35
C TYR A 141 -0.90 11.45 5.65
N THR A 142 -0.73 12.76 5.86
CA THR A 142 0.42 13.49 5.27
C THR A 142 1.80 13.06 5.78
N TRP A 143 1.88 12.32 6.90
CA TRP A 143 3.13 11.70 7.35
C TRP A 143 3.48 10.44 6.56
N PHE A 144 2.52 9.81 5.88
CA PHE A 144 2.73 8.54 5.17
C PHE A 144 3.83 8.62 4.11
N PRO A 145 3.92 9.66 3.24
CA PRO A 145 5.03 9.82 2.32
C PRO A 145 6.39 9.92 3.02
N ILE A 146 6.46 10.66 4.14
CA ILE A 146 7.71 10.81 4.92
C ILE A 146 8.14 9.45 5.48
N VAL A 147 7.20 8.69 6.05
CA VAL A 147 7.44 7.33 6.55
C VAL A 147 7.97 6.43 5.43
N ASN A 148 7.37 6.46 4.25
CA ASN A 148 7.83 5.68 3.10
C ASN A 148 9.25 6.07 2.68
N THR A 149 9.55 7.37 2.63
CA THR A 149 10.89 7.85 2.28
C THR A 149 11.93 7.39 3.30
N VAL A 150 11.65 7.53 4.60
CA VAL A 150 12.57 7.13 5.67
C VAL A 150 12.79 5.61 5.69
N LEU A 151 11.73 4.82 5.63
CA LEU A 151 11.85 3.36 5.61
C LEU A 151 12.53 2.86 4.34
N GLY A 152 12.19 3.43 3.18
CA GLY A 152 12.82 3.09 1.90
C GLY A 152 14.31 3.44 1.86
N ALA A 153 14.68 4.65 2.29
CA ALA A 153 16.08 5.07 2.39
C ALA A 153 16.84 4.22 3.42
N GLY A 154 16.24 3.95 4.58
CA GLY A 154 16.83 3.12 5.62
C GLY A 154 17.12 1.70 5.14
N LEU A 155 16.17 1.07 4.45
CA LEU A 155 16.38 -0.25 3.83
C LEU A 155 17.49 -0.19 2.76
N PHE A 156 17.45 0.81 1.87
CA PHE A 156 18.48 0.98 0.84
C PHE A 156 19.88 1.09 1.44
N PHE A 157 20.09 1.99 2.40
CA PHE A 157 21.39 2.17 3.03
C PHE A 157 21.80 0.96 3.86
N ALA A 158 20.88 0.30 4.55
CA ALA A 158 21.18 -0.94 5.28
C ALA A 158 21.67 -2.05 4.33
N THR A 159 21.12 -2.14 3.12
CA THR A 159 21.59 -3.11 2.10
C THR A 159 22.85 -2.68 1.35
N LEU A 160 23.14 -1.38 1.28
CA LEU A 160 24.33 -0.86 0.60
C LEU A 160 25.59 -0.91 1.49
N LEU A 161 25.40 -0.71 2.80
CA LEU A 161 26.48 -0.58 3.77
C LEU A 161 26.78 -1.87 4.54
N GLY A 162 25.91 -2.88 4.44
CA GLY A 162 26.08 -4.22 5.03
C GLY A 162 26.55 -5.23 3.99
#